data_AF-G2E5L7-F1
#
_entry.id   AF-G2E5L7-F1
#
_cell.length_a   1.000
_cell.length_b   1.000
_cell.length_c   1.000
_cell.angle_alpha   90.00
_cell.angle_beta   90.00
_cell.angle_gamma   90.00
#
_symmetry.space_group_name_H-M   'P 1'
#
loop_
_entity.id
_entity.type
_entity.pdbx_description
1 polymer ?
#
loop_
_entity_poly.entity_id
_entity_poly.type
_entity_poly.pdbx_seq_one_letter_code
_entity_poly.pdbx_strand_id
1 'polypeptide(L)'
;MDRPPLHLVGDRLSRRKRLYYYITTAFPLYAVLLALVVLLFTDIPNDTDSWVMDLFEVAGILVLVAVTLRLGLLTYGLWKINNPQQGFGSVRDTNTILDCQPMSHSCQPKKPHVVILLHGFTSSPMIFDHIAKELKDNEIDFHAPLIVGFGLIRHDLLFSLREEDWVRQLTELYDLLSSQYEEISVIGHSLGGLLAVYLSQIRPVKHLIVAAPAIFPDPAQRLYRFLGHSQVSARLIAWMVPFLPKLRRKGRSTANDVLLDDAATRYFQYPVAPVRGVFNIMKLQSRVDFAQAQFQTFDLLFGTQDLTVDSNKIRQHIESLNIPHRSHRFDDTAHNPFVDYESELASWIVIYILNGDLEWPPKSYVNKHPQTNVLEKTAA
;
A
#
# COMPACT_ATOMS: atom_id res chain seq x y z
N MET A 1 1.86 -30.80 -17.04
CA MET A 1 1.96 -29.54 -17.81
C MET A 1 2.62 -28.53 -16.89
N ASP A 2 3.90 -28.29 -17.14
CA ASP A 2 4.75 -27.43 -16.33
C ASP A 2 4.25 -25.98 -16.39
N ARG A 3 3.93 -25.41 -15.23
CA ARG A 3 3.69 -23.98 -15.09
C ARG A 3 5.02 -23.26 -15.35
N PRO A 4 5.09 -22.23 -16.20
CA PRO A 4 6.29 -21.44 -16.29
C PRO A 4 6.49 -20.76 -14.92
N PRO A 5 7.72 -20.75 -14.37
CA PRO A 5 7.97 -19.96 -13.19
C PRO A 5 7.74 -18.49 -13.55
N LEU A 6 6.80 -17.84 -12.86
CA LEU A 6 6.77 -16.39 -12.76
C LEU A 6 8.10 -16.00 -12.11
N HIS A 7 9.09 -15.68 -12.95
CA HIS A 7 10.34 -15.06 -12.52
C HIS A 7 9.96 -13.69 -11.92
N LEU A 8 9.66 -13.68 -10.62
CA LEU A 8 9.73 -12.46 -9.83
C LEU A 8 11.19 -12.02 -9.91
N VAL A 9 11.43 -11.00 -10.73
CA VAL A 9 12.72 -10.38 -10.99
C VAL A 9 13.25 -9.82 -9.66
N GLY A 10 13.90 -10.68 -8.88
CA GLY A 10 14.86 -10.30 -7.86
C GLY A 10 16.16 -9.88 -8.53
N ASP A 11 16.11 -8.91 -9.45
CA ASP A 11 17.33 -8.40 -10.06
C ASP A 11 18.21 -7.84 -8.94
N ARG A 12 19.47 -8.31 -8.88
CA ARG A 12 20.53 -7.62 -8.13
C ARG A 12 20.42 -6.15 -8.49
N LEU A 13 20.22 -5.27 -7.49
CA LEU A 13 20.17 -3.82 -7.69
C LEU A 13 21.20 -3.43 -8.75
N SER A 14 20.70 -2.91 -9.88
CA SER A 14 21.57 -2.60 -11.01
C SER A 14 22.71 -1.70 -10.53
N ARG A 15 23.89 -1.78 -11.17
CA ARG A 15 25.06 -0.99 -10.77
C ARG A 15 24.73 0.50 -10.64
N ARG A 16 23.80 0.99 -11.47
CA ARG A 16 23.21 2.34 -11.41
C ARG A 16 22.39 2.59 -10.13
N LYS A 17 21.51 1.66 -9.72
CA LYS A 17 20.74 1.78 -8.46
C LYS A 17 21.63 1.75 -7.22
N ARG A 18 22.70 0.93 -7.22
CA ARG A 18 23.71 0.90 -6.14
C ARG A 18 24.52 2.19 -6.08
N LEU A 19 24.96 2.70 -7.22
CA LEU A 19 25.66 3.99 -7.29
C LEU A 19 24.75 5.14 -6.85
N TYR A 20 23.49 5.15 -7.30
CA TYR A 20 22.47 6.10 -6.83
C TYR A 20 22.28 6.01 -5.32
N TYR A 21 22.20 4.81 -4.76
CA TYR A 21 22.11 4.63 -3.31
C TYR A 21 23.34 5.22 -2.61
N TYR A 22 24.56 4.90 -3.08
CA TYR A 22 25.79 5.44 -2.49
C TYR A 22 25.85 6.98 -2.58
N ILE A 23 25.49 7.56 -3.73
CA ILE A 23 25.46 9.02 -3.94
C ILE A 23 24.34 9.69 -3.12
N THR A 24 23.20 9.04 -2.91
CA THR A 24 22.08 9.67 -2.18
C THR A 24 22.11 9.42 -0.67
N THR A 25 22.87 8.42 -0.22
CA THR A 25 22.89 8.01 1.19
C THR A 25 24.26 8.19 1.85
N ALA A 26 25.35 7.84 1.18
CA ALA A 26 26.70 7.87 1.76
C ALA A 26 27.43 9.18 1.40
N PHE A 27 27.24 9.72 0.18
CA PHE A 27 27.92 10.95 -0.22
C PHE A 27 27.58 12.18 0.64
N PRO A 28 26.32 12.47 1.03
CA PRO A 28 26.04 13.60 1.93
C PRO A 28 26.71 13.42 3.30
N LEU A 29 26.80 12.17 3.76
CA LEU A 29 27.46 11.80 5.00
C LEU A 29 28.97 12.07 4.92
N TYR A 30 29.62 11.66 3.83
CA TYR A 30 31.05 11.94 3.59
C TYR A 30 31.34 13.41 3.32
N ALA A 31 30.46 14.12 2.60
CA ALA A 31 30.62 15.54 2.32
C ALA A 31 30.56 16.37 3.61
N VAL A 32 29.67 16.01 4.53
CA VAL A 32 29.57 16.68 5.84
C VAL A 32 30.73 16.31 6.74
N LEU A 33 31.12 15.03 6.76
CA LEU A 33 32.29 14.60 7.52
C LEU A 33 33.56 15.30 7.04
N LEU A 34 33.71 15.46 5.72
CA LEU A 34 34.78 16.25 5.11
C LEU A 34 34.69 17.72 5.48
N ALA A 35 33.50 18.33 5.45
CA ALA A 35 33.32 19.72 5.87
C ALA A 35 33.65 19.94 7.36
N LEU A 36 33.27 19.01 8.23
CA LEU A 36 33.63 19.03 9.66
C LEU A 36 35.13 18.85 9.87
N VAL A 37 35.77 17.94 9.13
CA VAL A 37 37.23 17.76 9.17
C VAL A 37 37.94 19.02 8.67
N VAL A 38 37.47 19.64 7.58
CA VAL A 38 38.02 20.91 7.12
C VAL A 38 37.86 21.96 8.22
N LEU A 39 36.67 22.16 8.79
CA LEU A 39 36.44 23.14 9.86
C LEU A 39 37.29 22.89 11.11
N LEU A 40 37.53 21.64 11.50
CA LEU A 40 38.33 21.29 12.69
C LEU A 40 39.85 21.39 12.46
N PHE A 41 40.31 21.31 11.20
CA PHE A 41 41.74 21.18 10.88
C PHE A 41 42.28 22.27 9.94
N THR A 42 41.46 23.19 9.44
CA THR A 42 41.93 24.39 8.76
C THR A 42 41.93 25.58 9.70
N ASP A 43 43.08 26.24 9.83
CA ASP A 43 43.17 27.56 10.46
C ASP A 43 42.37 28.56 9.62
N ILE A 44 41.20 28.96 10.11
CA ILE A 44 40.32 29.90 9.43
C ILE A 44 40.85 31.32 9.68
N PRO A 45 41.01 32.17 8.65
CA PRO A 45 41.57 33.50 8.82
C PRO A 45 40.82 34.31 9.89
N ASN A 46 41.56 35.03 10.74
CA ASN A 46 41.00 35.88 11.82
C ASN A 46 40.05 37.00 11.35
N ASP A 47 39.95 37.25 10.05
CA ASP A 47 39.11 38.29 9.42
C ASP A 47 37.72 37.76 9.01
N THR A 48 37.39 36.52 9.36
CA THR A 48 36.08 35.92 9.08
C THR A 48 35.08 36.37 10.13
N ASP A 49 33.98 37.02 9.73
CA ASP A 49 32.92 37.49 10.62
C ASP A 49 32.47 36.38 11.61
N SER A 50 32.46 36.68 12.92
CA SER A 50 32.19 35.67 13.96
C SER A 50 30.85 34.96 13.78
N TRP A 51 29.83 35.67 13.30
CA TRP A 51 28.50 35.11 13.07
C TRP A 51 28.47 34.05 11.95
N VAL A 52 29.38 34.14 10.97
CA VAL A 52 29.50 33.15 9.88
C VAL A 52 30.05 31.84 10.44
N MET A 53 31.03 31.94 11.34
CA MET A 53 31.62 30.79 12.02
C MET A 53 30.63 30.09 12.94
N ASP A 54 29.88 30.85 13.73
CA ASP A 54 28.80 30.32 14.58
C ASP A 54 27.75 29.58 13.74
N LEU A 55 27.40 30.13 12.56
CA LEU A 55 26.46 29.50 11.64
C LEU A 55 26.98 28.16 11.09
N PHE A 56 28.27 28.09 10.71
CA PHE A 56 28.88 26.85 10.23
C PHE A 56 28.95 25.79 11.33
N GLU A 57 29.28 26.18 12.56
CA GLU A 57 29.31 25.27 13.70
C GLU A 57 27.92 24.70 14.00
N VAL A 58 26.90 25.56 14.09
CA VAL A 58 25.50 25.15 14.28
C VAL A 58 25.04 24.23 13.15
N ALA A 59 25.35 24.56 11.90
CA ALA A 59 25.01 23.71 10.76
C ALA A 59 25.71 22.34 10.85
N GLY A 60 26.99 22.31 11.20
CA GLY A 60 27.74 21.06 11.40
C GLY A 60 27.13 20.16 12.48
N ILE A 61 26.76 20.74 13.63
CA ILE A 61 26.08 20.03 14.73
C ILE A 61 24.74 19.47 14.27
N LEU A 62 23.91 20.28 13.60
CA LEU A 62 22.60 19.84 13.11
C LEU A 62 22.72 18.66 12.13
N VAL A 63 23.71 18.68 11.24
CA VAL A 63 23.89 17.56 10.32
C VAL A 63 24.44 16.32 11.02
N LEU A 64 25.37 16.47 11.98
CA LEU A 64 25.85 15.34 12.78
C LEU A 64 24.71 14.67 13.54
N VAL A 65 23.82 15.46 14.15
CA VAL A 65 22.60 14.96 14.82
C VAL A 65 21.70 14.22 13.82
N ALA A 66 21.45 14.80 12.64
CA ALA A 66 20.63 14.18 11.61
C ALA A 66 21.22 12.85 11.10
N VAL A 67 22.53 12.78 10.89
CA VAL A 67 23.26 11.58 10.47
C VAL A 67 23.20 10.50 11.54
N THR A 68 23.43 10.88 12.80
CA THR A 68 23.42 9.95 13.94
C THR A 68 22.01 9.37 14.14
N LEU A 69 21.00 10.24 14.12
CA LEU A 69 19.60 9.83 14.20
C LEU A 69 19.24 8.87 13.05
N ARG A 70 19.66 9.20 11.82
CA ARG A 70 19.42 8.35 10.65
C ARG A 70 20.05 6.97 10.81
N LEU A 71 21.32 6.90 11.19
CA LEU A 71 22.03 5.63 11.36
C LEU A 71 21.36 4.79 12.44
N GLY A 72 21.01 5.39 13.59
CA GLY A 72 20.28 4.73 14.66
C GLY A 72 18.90 4.19 14.24
N LEU A 73 18.13 4.97 13.47
CA LEU A 73 16.82 4.53 12.96
C LEU A 73 16.94 3.46 11.88
N LEU A 74 17.97 3.52 11.03
CA LEU A 74 18.22 2.51 10.01
C LEU A 74 18.63 1.18 10.66
N THR A 75 19.55 1.22 11.64
CA THR A 75 19.97 0.02 12.36
C THR A 75 18.81 -0.57 13.17
N TYR A 76 18.06 0.25 13.91
CA TYR A 76 16.88 -0.19 14.65
C TYR A 76 15.80 -0.76 13.73
N GLY A 77 15.50 -0.10 12.61
CA GLY A 77 14.52 -0.56 11.63
C GLY A 77 14.92 -1.90 11.03
N LEU A 78 16.17 -2.04 10.55
CA LEU A 78 16.68 -3.31 10.02
C LEU A 78 16.70 -4.42 11.09
N TRP A 79 17.10 -4.09 12.32
CA TRP A 79 17.07 -5.04 13.44
C TRP A 79 15.64 -5.52 13.72
N LYS A 80 14.66 -4.62 13.76
CA LYS A 80 13.25 -4.97 14.02
C LYS A 80 12.64 -5.80 12.90
N ILE A 81 13.05 -5.59 11.64
CA ILE A 81 12.56 -6.43 10.55
C ILE A 81 13.28 -7.79 10.50
N ASN A 82 14.58 -7.83 10.77
CA ASN A 82 15.37 -9.08 10.79
C ASN A 82 15.12 -9.95 12.02
N ASN A 83 14.50 -9.41 13.06
CA ASN A 83 13.94 -10.16 14.18
C ASN A 83 12.41 -10.15 14.07
N PRO A 84 11.84 -10.87 13.07
CA PRO A 84 10.39 -10.91 12.91
C PRO A 84 9.74 -11.49 14.16
N GLN A 85 8.46 -11.18 14.36
CA GLN A 85 7.64 -11.92 15.30
C GLN A 85 7.80 -13.42 15.01
N GLN A 86 8.07 -14.23 16.03
CA GLN A 86 8.34 -15.66 15.87
C GLN A 86 7.21 -16.32 15.08
N GLY A 87 7.53 -17.07 14.02
CA GLY A 87 6.53 -17.91 13.31
C GLY A 87 6.62 -17.96 11.79
N PHE A 88 7.27 -17.00 11.11
CA PHE A 88 7.25 -16.93 9.64
C PHE A 88 8.55 -17.46 9.00
N GLY A 89 8.42 -18.46 8.11
CA GLY A 89 9.54 -19.07 7.37
C GLY A 89 9.98 -18.27 6.15
N SER A 90 11.08 -18.68 5.50
CA SER A 90 11.61 -18.02 4.29
C SER A 90 11.85 -18.98 3.12
N VAL A 91 11.60 -18.51 1.89
CA VAL A 91 12.03 -19.18 0.66
C VAL A 91 13.39 -18.63 0.23
N ARG A 92 14.42 -19.48 0.25
CA ARG A 92 15.83 -19.07 0.05
C ARG A 92 16.11 -18.47 -1.34
N ASP A 93 15.39 -18.89 -2.38
CA ASP A 93 15.69 -18.49 -3.76
C ASP A 93 15.12 -17.13 -4.15
N THR A 94 13.95 -16.76 -3.62
CA THR A 94 13.25 -15.50 -3.95
C THR A 94 13.45 -14.42 -2.89
N ASN A 95 14.02 -14.75 -1.73
CA ASN A 95 14.00 -13.93 -0.52
C ASN A 95 12.59 -13.51 -0.08
N THR A 96 11.54 -14.20 -0.54
CA THR A 96 10.16 -13.96 -0.14
C THR A 96 9.86 -14.75 1.13
N ILE A 97 9.15 -14.14 2.07
CA ILE A 97 8.61 -14.81 3.24
C ILE A 97 7.59 -15.85 2.76
N LEU A 98 7.70 -17.09 3.23
CA LEU A 98 6.95 -18.22 2.67
C LEU A 98 5.44 -17.97 2.65
N ASP A 99 4.93 -17.36 3.72
CA ASP A 99 3.50 -17.10 3.88
C ASP A 99 3.04 -15.83 3.13
N CYS A 100 3.95 -15.09 2.50
CA CYS A 100 3.64 -13.87 1.74
C CYS A 100 3.61 -14.10 0.22
N GLN A 101 3.64 -15.34 -0.25
CA GLN A 101 3.69 -15.64 -1.69
C GLN A 101 2.41 -15.15 -2.40
N PRO A 102 2.50 -14.84 -3.71
CA PRO A 102 1.32 -14.62 -4.53
C PRO A 102 0.37 -15.82 -4.48
N MET A 103 -0.94 -15.55 -4.52
CA MET A 103 -1.97 -16.59 -4.57
C MET A 103 -2.67 -16.54 -5.93
N SER A 104 -3.04 -17.70 -6.47
CA SER A 104 -3.79 -17.75 -7.72
C SER A 104 -4.61 -19.03 -7.82
N HIS A 105 -5.80 -18.90 -8.38
CA HIS A 105 -6.65 -20.04 -8.72
C HIS A 105 -7.22 -19.85 -10.12
N SER A 106 -7.26 -20.94 -10.88
CA SER A 106 -7.98 -21.02 -12.15
C SER A 106 -8.71 -22.35 -12.23
N CYS A 107 -10.01 -22.26 -12.49
CA CYS A 107 -10.92 -23.38 -12.65
C CYS A 107 -10.61 -24.18 -13.91
N GLN A 108 -11.10 -25.42 -13.93
CA GLN A 108 -11.04 -26.29 -15.11
C GLN A 108 -12.44 -26.87 -15.33
N PRO A 109 -13.18 -26.42 -16.38
CA PRO A 109 -12.76 -25.47 -17.41
C PRO A 109 -12.59 -24.03 -16.87
N LYS A 110 -11.72 -23.26 -17.53
CA LYS A 110 -11.43 -21.87 -17.19
C LYS A 110 -12.69 -21.01 -17.32
N LYS A 111 -12.96 -20.16 -16.32
CA LYS A 111 -14.09 -19.21 -16.35
C LYS A 111 -13.72 -17.95 -17.17
N PRO A 112 -14.71 -17.25 -17.76
CA PRO A 112 -14.45 -16.01 -18.52
C PRO A 112 -14.10 -14.81 -17.63
N HIS A 113 -14.43 -14.86 -16.34
CA HIS A 113 -14.22 -13.79 -15.37
C HIS A 113 -13.10 -14.13 -14.39
N VAL A 114 -12.24 -13.15 -14.07
CA VAL A 114 -11.18 -13.26 -13.06
C VAL A 114 -11.19 -12.08 -12.09
N VAL A 115 -10.77 -12.34 -10.85
CA VAL A 115 -10.65 -11.32 -9.80
C VAL A 115 -9.18 -11.06 -9.46
N ILE A 116 -8.77 -9.78 -9.48
CA ILE A 116 -7.46 -9.35 -8.97
C ILE A 116 -7.61 -8.92 -7.51
N LEU A 117 -6.81 -9.49 -6.60
CA LEU A 117 -6.82 -9.17 -5.17
C LEU A 117 -5.57 -8.37 -4.77
N LEU A 118 -5.73 -7.12 -4.32
CA LEU A 118 -4.63 -6.20 -4.04
C LEU A 118 -4.51 -5.90 -2.54
N HIS A 119 -3.40 -6.31 -1.94
CA HIS A 119 -3.20 -6.16 -0.49
C HIS A 119 -2.75 -4.75 -0.07
N GLY A 120 -2.78 -4.48 1.24
CA GLY A 120 -2.42 -3.19 1.81
C GLY A 120 -0.92 -2.92 1.93
N PHE A 121 -0.58 -1.67 2.28
CA PHE A 121 0.78 -1.23 2.54
C PHE A 121 1.37 -2.01 3.71
N THR A 122 2.64 -2.41 3.61
CA THR A 122 3.33 -3.23 4.62
C THR A 122 2.75 -4.62 4.88
N SER A 123 1.84 -5.11 4.03
CA SER A 123 1.16 -6.41 4.18
C SER A 123 1.55 -7.38 3.04
N SER A 124 0.77 -8.45 2.85
CA SER A 124 0.97 -9.48 1.82
C SER A 124 -0.37 -10.07 1.37
N PRO A 125 -0.39 -10.89 0.29
CA PRO A 125 -1.60 -11.58 -0.17
C PRO A 125 -2.29 -12.44 0.89
N MET A 126 -1.59 -12.86 1.94
CA MET A 126 -2.14 -13.70 3.02
C MET A 126 -3.39 -13.11 3.67
N ILE A 127 -3.58 -11.79 3.67
CA ILE A 127 -4.82 -11.17 4.18
C ILE A 127 -6.08 -11.62 3.43
N PHE A 128 -5.92 -12.27 2.28
CA PHE A 128 -6.99 -12.81 1.48
C PHE A 128 -7.20 -14.32 1.67
N ASP A 129 -6.53 -14.99 2.61
CA ASP A 129 -6.66 -16.44 2.81
C ASP A 129 -8.11 -16.91 2.88
N HIS A 130 -8.94 -16.20 3.65
CA HIS A 130 -10.34 -16.54 3.82
C HIS A 130 -11.15 -16.30 2.54
N ILE A 131 -11.10 -15.10 1.96
CA ILE A 131 -11.84 -14.80 0.73
C ILE A 131 -11.35 -15.61 -0.48
N ALA A 132 -10.06 -15.95 -0.55
CA ALA A 132 -9.48 -16.79 -1.59
C ALA A 132 -10.05 -18.22 -1.54
N LYS A 133 -10.28 -18.74 -0.33
CA LYS A 133 -10.99 -20.00 -0.13
C LYS A 133 -12.44 -19.89 -0.63
N GLU A 134 -13.16 -18.84 -0.25
CA GLU A 134 -14.55 -18.63 -0.68
C GLU A 134 -14.66 -18.47 -2.21
N LEU A 135 -13.75 -17.72 -2.84
CA LEU A 135 -13.68 -17.59 -4.31
C LEU A 135 -13.47 -18.95 -4.98
N LYS A 136 -12.55 -19.76 -4.44
CA LYS A 136 -12.29 -21.11 -4.96
C LYS A 136 -13.51 -22.03 -4.83
N ASP A 137 -14.17 -22.00 -3.68
CA ASP A 137 -15.34 -22.85 -3.41
C ASP A 137 -16.56 -22.44 -4.27
N ASN A 138 -16.61 -21.18 -4.72
CA ASN A 138 -17.60 -20.66 -5.67
C ASN A 138 -17.13 -20.72 -7.15
N GLU A 139 -16.05 -21.44 -7.45
CA GLU A 139 -15.49 -21.58 -8.80
C GLU A 139 -15.14 -20.24 -9.49
N ILE A 140 -14.63 -19.27 -8.74
CA ILE A 140 -14.20 -17.96 -9.27
C ILE A 140 -12.68 -17.95 -9.43
N ASP A 141 -12.22 -17.68 -10.65
CA ASP A 141 -10.79 -17.49 -10.94
C ASP A 141 -10.27 -16.22 -10.25
N PHE A 142 -9.07 -16.27 -9.67
CA PHE A 142 -8.45 -15.09 -9.06
C PHE A 142 -6.93 -15.08 -9.12
N HIS A 143 -6.37 -13.88 -9.02
CA HIS A 143 -4.94 -13.63 -8.88
C HIS A 143 -4.68 -12.58 -7.80
N ALA A 144 -3.94 -12.94 -6.77
CA ALA A 144 -3.48 -12.06 -5.69
C ALA A 144 -1.96 -11.87 -5.81
N PRO A 145 -1.48 -10.85 -6.53
CA PRO A 145 -0.05 -10.61 -6.65
C PRO A 145 0.55 -10.13 -5.31
N LEU A 146 1.80 -10.49 -5.05
CA LEU A 146 2.61 -9.79 -4.05
C LEU A 146 3.03 -8.43 -4.63
N ILE A 147 2.51 -7.34 -4.08
CA ILE A 147 2.84 -5.98 -4.53
C ILE A 147 4.34 -5.75 -4.33
N VAL A 148 5.00 -5.26 -5.37
CA VAL A 148 6.46 -5.17 -5.42
C VAL A 148 7.01 -4.38 -4.23
N GLY A 149 7.94 -5.01 -3.52
CA GLY A 149 8.59 -4.48 -2.32
C GLY A 149 8.16 -5.10 -1.01
N PHE A 150 6.94 -5.65 -0.93
CA PHE A 150 6.44 -6.25 0.30
C PHE A 150 6.66 -7.76 0.33
N GLY A 151 6.52 -8.39 1.49
CA GLY A 151 6.71 -9.84 1.68
C GLY A 151 8.14 -10.33 1.43
N LEU A 152 9.13 -9.43 1.35
CA LEU A 152 10.54 -9.74 1.11
C LEU A 152 11.36 -9.63 2.41
N ILE A 153 12.34 -10.52 2.55
CA ILE A 153 13.43 -10.50 3.54
C ILE A 153 14.49 -9.45 3.14
N ARG A 154 14.58 -9.12 1.85
CA ARG A 154 15.48 -8.08 1.33
C ARG A 154 14.84 -6.72 1.44
N HIS A 155 14.90 -6.18 2.66
CA HIS A 155 14.28 -4.90 3.04
C HIS A 155 14.93 -3.68 2.37
N ASP A 156 16.13 -3.82 1.78
CA ASP A 156 16.81 -2.73 1.07
C ASP A 156 16.05 -2.28 -0.19
N LEU A 157 15.24 -3.16 -0.78
CA LEU A 157 14.39 -2.82 -1.92
C LEU A 157 13.33 -1.79 -1.56
N LEU A 158 12.80 -1.82 -0.32
CA LEU A 158 11.79 -0.87 0.18
C LEU A 158 12.23 0.59 0.10
N PHE A 159 13.54 0.86 0.10
CA PHE A 159 14.06 2.24 0.01
C PHE A 159 14.05 2.81 -1.41
N SER A 160 14.02 1.94 -2.42
CA SER A 160 14.24 2.34 -3.82
C SER A 160 12.97 2.33 -4.66
N LEU A 161 11.88 1.81 -4.11
CA LEU A 161 10.61 1.70 -4.81
C LEU A 161 9.93 3.05 -4.94
N ARG A 162 9.28 3.22 -6.09
CA ARG A 162 8.40 4.35 -6.38
C ARG A 162 6.99 3.83 -6.59
N GLU A 163 6.01 4.70 -6.46
CA GLU A 163 4.62 4.36 -6.75
C GLU A 163 4.41 3.95 -8.21
N GLU A 164 5.23 4.43 -9.15
CA GLU A 164 5.15 3.99 -10.55
C GLU A 164 5.53 2.52 -10.72
N ASP A 165 6.34 1.95 -9.81
CA ASP A 165 6.66 0.52 -9.84
C ASP A 165 5.43 -0.33 -9.47
N TRP A 166 4.61 0.11 -8.50
CA TRP A 166 3.33 -0.53 -8.16
C TRP A 166 2.33 -0.43 -9.31
N VAL A 167 2.15 0.77 -9.85
CA VAL A 167 1.24 1.02 -10.98
C VAL A 167 1.62 0.17 -12.18
N ARG A 168 2.91 0.13 -12.54
CA ARG A 168 3.41 -0.65 -13.66
C ARG A 168 3.17 -2.15 -13.47
N GLN A 169 3.51 -2.70 -12.30
CA GLN A 169 3.28 -4.11 -11.98
C GLN A 169 1.80 -4.50 -12.18
N LEU A 170 0.88 -3.67 -11.69
CA LEU A 170 -0.55 -3.95 -11.77
C LEU A 170 -1.13 -3.76 -13.16
N THR A 171 -0.62 -2.78 -13.91
CA THR A 171 -1.02 -2.58 -15.32
C THR A 171 -0.55 -3.77 -16.17
N GLU A 172 0.69 -4.21 -16.01
CA GLU A 172 1.24 -5.40 -16.69
C GLU A 172 0.43 -6.66 -16.35
N LEU A 173 0.07 -6.84 -15.08
CA LEU A 173 -0.78 -7.96 -14.65
C LEU A 173 -2.19 -7.89 -15.27
N TYR A 174 -2.83 -6.72 -15.22
CA TYR A 174 -4.15 -6.53 -15.83
C TYR A 174 -4.10 -6.85 -17.33
N ASP A 175 -3.12 -6.30 -18.06
CA ASP A 175 -3.01 -6.49 -19.51
C ASP A 175 -2.82 -7.98 -19.85
N LEU A 176 -1.99 -8.69 -19.07
CA LEU A 176 -1.82 -10.14 -19.19
C LEU A 176 -3.13 -10.89 -18.96
N LEU A 177 -3.88 -10.56 -17.91
CA LEU A 177 -5.15 -11.22 -17.61
C LEU A 177 -6.24 -10.86 -18.64
N SER A 178 -6.24 -9.65 -19.18
CA SER A 178 -7.24 -9.22 -20.18
C SER A 178 -7.07 -9.95 -21.53
N SER A 179 -5.87 -10.45 -21.83
CA SER A 179 -5.64 -11.35 -22.98
C SER A 179 -6.20 -12.76 -22.79
N GLN A 180 -6.67 -13.06 -21.58
CA GLN A 180 -6.92 -14.42 -21.09
C GLN A 180 -8.33 -14.61 -20.54
N TYR A 181 -9.00 -13.51 -20.19
CA TYR A 181 -10.30 -13.44 -19.55
C TYR A 181 -11.11 -12.33 -20.23
N GLU A 182 -12.42 -12.51 -20.33
CA GLU A 182 -13.33 -11.52 -20.92
C GLU A 182 -13.62 -10.38 -19.93
N GLU A 183 -13.68 -10.70 -18.65
CA GLU A 183 -14.04 -9.76 -17.59
C GLU A 183 -13.02 -9.80 -16.45
N ILE A 184 -12.69 -8.64 -15.89
CA ILE A 184 -11.78 -8.51 -14.75
C ILE A 184 -12.45 -7.68 -13.66
N SER A 185 -12.57 -8.23 -12.46
CA SER A 185 -12.88 -7.47 -11.25
C SER A 185 -11.62 -7.20 -10.43
N VAL A 186 -11.64 -6.12 -9.65
CA VAL A 186 -10.52 -5.77 -8.77
C VAL A 186 -11.04 -5.54 -7.37
N ILE A 187 -10.43 -6.24 -6.41
CA ILE A 187 -10.68 -6.08 -4.98
C ILE A 187 -9.41 -5.57 -4.33
N GLY A 188 -9.48 -4.44 -3.64
CA GLY A 188 -8.31 -3.81 -3.05
C GLY A 188 -8.50 -3.42 -1.60
N HIS A 189 -7.56 -3.78 -0.73
CA HIS A 189 -7.51 -3.34 0.67
C HIS A 189 -6.49 -2.21 0.89
N SER A 190 -6.87 -1.12 1.54
CA SER A 190 -5.95 -0.04 1.93
C SER A 190 -5.17 0.55 0.74
N LEU A 191 -3.84 0.39 0.67
CA LEU A 191 -3.04 0.73 -0.52
C LEU A 191 -3.55 0.01 -1.77
N GLY A 192 -3.92 -1.27 -1.65
CA GLY A 192 -4.52 -2.03 -2.74
C GLY A 192 -5.84 -1.43 -3.20
N GLY A 193 -6.63 -0.86 -2.30
CA GLY A 193 -7.84 -0.11 -2.65
C GLY A 193 -7.52 1.16 -3.45
N LEU A 194 -6.51 1.92 -3.03
CA LEU A 194 -6.04 3.09 -3.77
C LEU A 194 -5.51 2.73 -5.17
N LEU A 195 -4.76 1.63 -5.26
CA LEU A 195 -4.26 1.09 -6.53
C LEU A 195 -5.38 0.55 -7.42
N ALA A 196 -6.41 -0.07 -6.84
CA ALA A 196 -7.59 -0.55 -7.58
C ALA A 196 -8.34 0.60 -8.26
N VAL A 197 -8.54 1.71 -7.55
CA VAL A 197 -9.16 2.92 -8.13
C VAL A 197 -8.24 3.51 -9.20
N TYR A 198 -6.94 3.62 -8.95
CA TYR A 198 -6.01 4.11 -9.96
C TYR A 198 -6.03 3.23 -11.23
N LEU A 199 -6.02 1.90 -11.07
CA LEU A 199 -6.07 0.95 -12.17
C LEU A 199 -7.37 1.09 -12.96
N SER A 200 -8.51 1.26 -12.28
CA SER A 200 -9.80 1.42 -12.95
C SER A 200 -9.91 2.74 -13.74
N GLN A 201 -9.11 3.77 -13.42
CA GLN A 201 -9.03 4.99 -14.24
C GLN A 201 -8.41 4.75 -15.62
N ILE A 202 -7.53 3.75 -15.74
CA ILE A 202 -6.75 3.49 -16.96
C ILE A 202 -7.15 2.18 -17.66
N ARG A 203 -7.95 1.34 -17.00
CA ARG A 203 -8.42 0.04 -17.50
C ARG A 203 -9.83 -0.23 -16.99
N PRO A 204 -10.77 -0.67 -17.84
CA PRO A 204 -12.13 -0.97 -17.38
C PRO A 204 -12.16 -2.19 -16.46
N VAL A 205 -12.94 -2.14 -15.39
CA VAL A 205 -13.16 -3.29 -14.51
C VAL A 205 -14.65 -3.61 -14.40
N LYS A 206 -15.01 -4.88 -14.23
CA LYS A 206 -16.41 -5.27 -14.02
C LYS A 206 -16.90 -4.79 -12.65
N HIS A 207 -16.33 -5.36 -11.59
CA HIS A 207 -16.61 -4.96 -10.22
C HIS A 207 -15.36 -4.31 -9.61
N LEU A 208 -15.50 -3.07 -9.13
CA LEU A 208 -14.51 -2.40 -8.30
C LEU A 208 -14.94 -2.50 -6.84
N ILE A 209 -14.22 -3.29 -6.04
CA ILE A 209 -14.52 -3.47 -4.61
C ILE A 209 -13.33 -2.95 -3.81
N VAL A 210 -13.51 -1.90 -3.02
CA VAL A 210 -12.42 -1.32 -2.23
C VAL A 210 -12.73 -1.37 -0.74
N ALA A 211 -11.82 -1.96 0.02
CA ALA A 211 -11.91 -2.08 1.48
C ALA A 211 -10.96 -1.08 2.15
N ALA A 212 -11.50 -0.18 2.95
CA ALA A 212 -10.76 0.85 3.70
C ALA A 212 -9.64 1.53 2.87
N PRO A 213 -9.94 2.08 1.67
CA PRO A 213 -8.91 2.56 0.74
C PRO A 213 -8.07 3.69 1.35
N ALA A 214 -6.75 3.65 1.12
CA ALA A 214 -5.78 4.58 1.70
C ALA A 214 -5.80 5.97 1.04
N ILE A 215 -6.93 6.68 1.09
CA ILE A 215 -7.15 7.99 0.45
C ILE A 215 -7.00 9.12 1.48
N PHE A 216 -7.73 9.02 2.59
CA PHE A 216 -7.63 9.98 3.68
C PHE A 216 -7.09 9.28 4.93
N PRO A 217 -5.91 9.66 5.42
CA PRO A 217 -5.38 9.10 6.66
C PRO A 217 -6.24 9.53 7.85
N ASP A 218 -6.28 8.68 8.88
CA ASP A 218 -6.96 9.03 10.14
C ASP A 218 -6.37 10.33 10.75
N PRO A 219 -7.19 11.24 11.32
CA PRO A 219 -6.72 12.50 11.90
C PRO A 219 -5.67 12.36 13.01
N ALA A 220 -5.62 11.23 13.72
CA ALA A 220 -4.63 10.94 14.75
C ALA A 220 -3.22 10.75 14.16
N GLN A 221 -3.08 10.51 12.85
CA GLN A 221 -1.78 10.39 12.17
C GLN A 221 -1.12 11.75 11.93
N ARG A 222 -0.70 12.42 13.01
CA ARG A 222 -0.06 13.75 12.97
C ARG A 222 1.17 13.80 12.07
N LEU A 223 1.96 12.73 12.03
CA LEU A 223 3.14 12.65 11.20
C LEU A 223 2.78 12.70 9.71
N TYR A 224 1.70 12.04 9.29
CA TYR A 224 1.24 12.09 7.90
C TYR A 224 0.90 13.52 7.46
N ARG A 225 0.19 14.27 8.32
CA ARG A 225 -0.13 15.68 8.08
C ARG A 225 1.14 16.53 7.98
N PHE A 226 2.09 16.32 8.91
CA PHE A 226 3.36 17.04 8.90
C PHE A 226 4.17 16.80 7.62
N LEU A 227 4.23 15.55 7.14
CA LEU A 227 4.94 15.19 5.91
C LEU A 227 4.31 15.82 4.65
N GLY A 228 3.03 16.21 4.70
CA GLY A 228 2.31 16.79 3.55
C GLY A 228 2.46 18.29 3.34
N HIS A 229 3.05 19.04 4.29
CA HIS A 229 3.07 20.51 4.22
C HIS A 229 4.13 21.11 3.28
N SER A 230 5.26 20.41 3.03
CA SER A 230 6.30 20.90 2.11
C SER A 230 7.06 19.76 1.45
N GLN A 231 7.28 19.86 0.14
CA GLN A 231 8.05 18.88 -0.62
C GLN A 231 9.54 18.85 -0.21
N VAL A 232 10.08 19.97 0.27
CA VAL A 232 11.48 20.06 0.70
C VAL A 232 11.66 19.37 2.05
N SER A 233 10.80 19.69 3.03
CA SER A 233 10.85 19.03 4.34
C SER A 233 10.56 17.53 4.22
N ALA A 234 9.62 17.16 3.34
CA ALA A 234 9.34 15.76 3.01
C ALA A 234 10.59 14.98 2.57
N ARG A 235 11.37 15.54 1.62
CA ARG A 235 12.60 14.91 1.13
C ARG A 235 13.67 14.80 2.20
N LEU A 236 13.84 15.84 3.01
CA LEU A 236 14.79 15.83 4.13
C LEU A 236 14.38 14.79 5.18
N ILE A 237 13.11 14.71 5.54
CA ILE A 237 12.60 13.73 6.52
C ILE A 237 12.71 12.31 5.96
N ALA A 238 12.36 12.08 4.69
CA ALA A 238 12.55 10.77 4.05
C ALA A 238 14.01 10.31 4.04
N TRP A 239 14.94 11.27 4.01
CA TRP A 239 16.37 11.01 4.09
C TRP A 239 16.81 10.75 5.54
N MET A 240 16.39 11.57 6.51
CA MET A 240 16.76 11.41 7.92
C MET A 240 16.11 10.19 8.58
N VAL A 241 14.86 9.90 8.24
CA VAL A 241 14.04 8.87 8.86
C VAL A 241 13.68 7.84 7.78
N PRO A 242 14.50 6.79 7.58
CA PRO A 242 14.24 5.80 6.54
C PRO A 242 13.05 4.89 6.88
N PHE A 243 12.85 4.62 8.18
CA PHE A 243 11.79 3.78 8.71
C PHE A 243 11.05 4.47 9.86
N LEU A 244 9.75 4.24 9.94
CA LEU A 244 8.90 4.61 11.07
C LEU A 244 8.45 3.35 11.78
N PRO A 245 8.75 3.18 13.09
CA PRO A 245 8.18 2.08 13.84
C PRO A 245 6.65 2.20 13.86
N LYS A 246 5.96 1.11 13.50
CA LYS A 246 4.51 1.05 13.68
C LYS A 246 4.23 0.91 15.17
N LEU A 247 3.52 1.89 15.72
CA LEU A 247 3.13 1.90 17.13
C LEU A 247 1.82 1.15 17.30
N ARG A 248 1.67 0.49 18.45
CA ARG A 248 0.41 -0.12 18.86
C ARG A 248 -0.64 0.97 19.04
N ARG A 249 -1.76 0.82 18.36
CA ARG A 249 -2.90 1.75 18.47
C ARG A 249 -3.72 1.42 19.72
N LYS A 250 -4.51 2.39 20.18
CA LYS A 250 -5.37 2.20 21.37
C LYS A 250 -6.37 1.07 21.11
N GLY A 251 -6.48 0.13 22.04
CA GLY A 251 -7.41 -0.99 21.92
C GLY A 251 -7.01 -2.05 20.88
N ARG A 252 -5.72 -2.15 20.53
CA ARG A 252 -5.17 -3.20 19.65
C ARG A 252 -4.13 -4.02 20.40
N SER A 253 -4.06 -5.32 20.14
CA SER A 253 -3.03 -6.20 20.70
C SER A 253 -1.66 -5.96 20.07
N THR A 254 -1.61 -5.75 18.76
CA THR A 254 -0.36 -5.49 18.01
C THR A 254 -0.38 -4.13 17.27
N ALA A 255 0.63 -3.88 16.43
CA ALA A 255 0.65 -2.69 15.57
C ALA A 255 -0.31 -2.79 14.38
N ASN A 256 -0.87 -3.97 14.14
CA ASN A 256 -1.93 -4.22 13.17
C ASN A 256 -3.23 -3.57 13.69
N ASP A 257 -3.96 -2.91 12.81
CA ASP A 257 -5.21 -2.24 13.15
C ASP A 257 -6.39 -3.18 12.91
N VAL A 258 -6.49 -4.21 13.75
CA VAL A 258 -7.54 -5.24 13.76
C VAL A 258 -8.03 -5.45 15.19
N LEU A 259 -9.30 -5.77 15.37
CA LEU A 259 -9.89 -6.04 16.69
C LEU A 259 -9.63 -7.49 17.14
N LEU A 260 -9.67 -8.44 16.21
CA LEU A 260 -9.44 -9.85 16.47
C LEU A 260 -7.95 -10.14 16.77
N ASP A 261 -7.66 -10.59 17.99
CA ASP A 261 -6.30 -10.87 18.46
C ASP A 261 -5.59 -11.98 17.68
N ASP A 262 -6.31 -13.02 17.25
CA ASP A 262 -5.76 -14.08 16.41
C ASP A 262 -5.22 -13.50 15.10
N ALA A 263 -6.06 -12.72 14.40
CA ALA A 263 -5.69 -12.03 13.17
C ALA A 263 -4.51 -11.06 13.37
N ALA A 264 -4.41 -10.42 14.54
CA ALA A 264 -3.34 -9.48 14.86
C ALA A 264 -1.94 -10.12 14.87
N THR A 265 -1.85 -11.44 15.04
CA THR A 265 -0.59 -12.21 15.07
C THR A 265 -0.43 -13.14 13.87
N ARG A 266 -1.54 -13.69 13.36
CA ARG A 266 -1.58 -14.58 12.20
C ARG A 266 -1.16 -13.89 10.91
N TYR A 267 -1.59 -12.64 10.70
CA TYR A 267 -1.33 -11.94 9.44
C TYR A 267 -0.04 -11.11 9.49
N PHE A 268 0.87 -11.42 8.57
CA PHE A 268 2.14 -10.75 8.42
C PHE A 268 1.95 -9.27 8.10
N GLN A 269 2.65 -8.45 8.87
CA GLN A 269 2.77 -7.03 8.62
C GLN A 269 4.16 -6.57 9.03
N TYR A 270 4.78 -5.69 8.23
CA TYR A 270 6.07 -5.15 8.63
C TYR A 270 5.92 -4.33 9.92
N PRO A 271 6.82 -4.53 10.91
CA PRO A 271 6.78 -3.81 12.18
C PRO A 271 7.24 -2.34 12.07
N VAL A 272 7.68 -1.95 10.88
CA VAL A 272 8.08 -0.60 10.50
C VAL A 272 7.51 -0.26 9.12
N ALA A 273 7.23 1.02 8.88
CA ALA A 273 6.83 1.57 7.60
C ALA A 273 8.01 2.32 6.95
N PRO A 274 8.37 2.05 5.69
CA PRO A 274 9.36 2.86 4.99
C PRO A 274 8.80 4.25 4.68
N VAL A 275 9.50 5.31 5.07
CA VAL A 275 9.01 6.70 4.90
C VAL A 275 8.84 7.07 3.43
N ARG A 276 9.74 6.62 2.57
CA ARG A 276 9.58 6.78 1.11
C ARG A 276 8.30 6.11 0.59
N GLY A 277 7.93 4.97 1.15
CA GLY A 277 6.66 4.30 0.84
C GLY A 277 5.44 5.14 1.23
N VAL A 278 5.50 5.85 2.36
CA VAL A 278 4.45 6.81 2.76
C VAL A 278 4.33 7.93 1.74
N PHE A 279 5.45 8.49 1.27
CA PHE A 279 5.42 9.52 0.23
C PHE A 279 4.90 9.01 -1.11
N ASN A 280 5.22 7.78 -1.48
CA ASN A 280 4.67 7.14 -2.67
C ASN A 280 3.14 7.01 -2.58
N ILE A 281 2.60 6.68 -1.40
CA ILE A 281 1.14 6.69 -1.16
C ILE A 281 0.57 8.09 -1.37
N MET A 282 1.18 9.13 -0.77
CA MET A 282 0.72 10.52 -0.93
C MET A 282 0.72 10.98 -2.39
N LYS A 283 1.77 10.63 -3.14
CA LYS A 283 1.86 10.92 -4.57
C LYS A 283 0.78 10.18 -5.36
N LEU A 284 0.52 8.92 -5.02
CA LEU A 284 -0.55 8.14 -5.64
C LEU A 284 -1.94 8.70 -5.30
N GLN A 285 -2.19 9.11 -4.06
CA GLN A 285 -3.44 9.77 -3.64
C GLN A 285 -3.74 11.01 -4.48
N SER A 286 -2.72 11.82 -4.78
CA SER A 286 -2.89 13.02 -5.62
C SER A 286 -3.22 12.72 -7.10
N ARG A 287 -3.05 11.45 -7.53
CA ARG A 287 -3.31 10.99 -8.90
C ARG A 287 -4.60 10.19 -9.02
N VAL A 288 -5.22 9.84 -7.90
CA VAL A 288 -6.47 9.09 -7.89
C VAL A 288 -7.64 10.05 -8.07
N ASP A 289 -8.49 9.73 -9.04
CA ASP A 289 -9.71 10.44 -9.38
C ASP A 289 -10.81 9.41 -9.65
N PHE A 290 -11.73 9.27 -8.71
CA PHE A 290 -12.85 8.35 -8.84
C PHE A 290 -13.79 8.69 -10.00
N ALA A 291 -13.87 9.96 -10.44
CA ALA A 291 -14.72 10.33 -11.55
C ALA A 291 -14.20 9.79 -12.89
N GLN A 292 -12.91 9.45 -12.97
CA GLN A 292 -12.28 8.84 -14.15
C GLN A 292 -12.28 7.31 -14.09
N ALA A 293 -12.61 6.73 -12.94
CA ALA A 293 -12.61 5.29 -12.76
C ALA A 293 -13.72 4.62 -13.61
N GLN A 294 -13.33 3.59 -14.35
CA GLN A 294 -14.18 2.84 -15.27
C GLN A 294 -14.58 1.52 -14.61
N PHE A 295 -15.80 1.44 -14.13
CA PHE A 295 -16.36 0.23 -13.52
C PHE A 295 -17.83 0.03 -13.88
N GLN A 296 -18.29 -1.23 -13.90
CA GLN A 296 -19.72 -1.52 -14.00
C GLN A 296 -20.41 -1.37 -12.64
N THR A 297 -19.82 -1.92 -11.57
CA THR A 297 -20.28 -1.70 -10.19
C THR A 297 -19.15 -1.23 -9.28
N PHE A 298 -19.51 -0.46 -8.26
CA PHE A 298 -18.58 0.03 -7.25
C PHE A 298 -19.10 -0.21 -5.84
N ASP A 299 -18.26 -0.83 -5.02
CA ASP A 299 -18.56 -1.24 -3.66
C ASP A 299 -17.45 -0.79 -2.71
N LEU A 300 -17.83 -0.08 -1.65
CA LEU A 300 -16.96 0.39 -0.59
C LEU A 300 -17.22 -0.43 0.68
N LEU A 301 -16.19 -1.09 1.21
CA LEU A 301 -16.23 -1.84 2.46
C LEU A 301 -15.42 -1.09 3.53
N PHE A 302 -15.97 -0.88 4.72
CA PHE A 302 -15.24 -0.22 5.80
C PHE A 302 -15.69 -0.64 7.19
N GLY A 303 -14.72 -0.79 8.09
CA GLY A 303 -14.97 -0.93 9.52
C GLY A 303 -15.24 0.41 10.20
N THR A 304 -16.08 0.39 11.23
CA THR A 304 -16.36 1.60 12.03
C THR A 304 -15.27 1.95 13.02
N GLN A 305 -14.38 1.00 13.34
CA GLN A 305 -13.31 1.15 14.32
C GLN A 305 -11.93 1.31 13.64
N ASP A 306 -11.90 1.79 12.41
CA ASP A 306 -10.67 2.06 11.67
C ASP A 306 -9.90 3.22 12.30
N LEU A 307 -8.62 3.00 12.65
CA LEU A 307 -7.70 3.99 13.21
C LEU A 307 -6.50 4.23 12.25
N THR A 308 -6.67 3.85 10.99
CA THR A 308 -5.67 3.94 9.92
C THR A 308 -6.14 4.87 8.80
N VAL A 309 -7.40 4.79 8.39
CA VAL A 309 -8.01 5.73 7.44
C VAL A 309 -9.26 6.35 8.02
N ASP A 310 -9.60 7.56 7.54
CA ASP A 310 -10.83 8.23 7.93
C ASP A 310 -11.99 7.73 7.05
N SER A 311 -12.63 6.63 7.47
CA SER A 311 -13.74 5.99 6.74
C SER A 311 -14.90 6.96 6.49
N ASN A 312 -15.20 7.84 7.46
CA ASN A 312 -16.27 8.82 7.32
C ASN A 312 -15.95 9.85 6.22
N LYS A 313 -14.72 10.36 6.20
CA LYS A 313 -14.28 11.31 5.19
C LYS A 313 -14.19 10.68 3.80
N ILE A 314 -13.75 9.42 3.70
CA ILE A 314 -13.76 8.66 2.44
C ILE A 314 -15.19 8.54 1.91
N ARG A 315 -16.12 8.12 2.76
CA ARG A 315 -17.53 7.98 2.39
C ARG A 315 -18.13 9.31 1.94
N GLN A 316 -17.95 10.38 2.71
CA GLN A 316 -18.43 11.72 2.36
C GLN A 316 -17.83 12.23 1.04
N HIS A 317 -16.56 11.92 0.77
CA HIS A 317 -15.91 12.28 -0.49
C HIS A 317 -16.51 11.53 -1.67
N ILE A 318 -16.74 10.22 -1.56
CA ILE A 318 -17.37 9.44 -2.63
C ILE A 318 -18.82 9.89 -2.85
N GLU A 319 -19.58 10.14 -1.77
CA GLU A 319 -20.94 10.68 -1.84
C GLU A 319 -20.98 12.04 -2.53
N SER A 320 -20.01 12.94 -2.26
CA SER A 320 -19.98 14.27 -2.87
C SER A 320 -19.65 14.27 -4.37
N LEU A 321 -19.01 13.19 -4.87
CA LEU A 321 -18.76 12.99 -6.30
C LEU A 321 -20.00 12.48 -7.05
N ASN A 322 -21.11 12.19 -6.36
CA ASN A 322 -22.34 11.62 -6.94
C ASN A 322 -22.09 10.32 -7.74
N ILE A 323 -21.08 9.55 -7.34
CA ILE A 323 -20.75 8.29 -7.98
C ILE A 323 -21.71 7.21 -7.45
N PRO A 324 -22.42 6.47 -8.32
CA PRO A 324 -23.22 5.34 -7.90
C PRO A 324 -22.33 4.32 -7.21
N HIS A 325 -22.66 3.96 -5.96
CA HIS A 325 -21.89 3.00 -5.18
C HIS A 325 -22.75 2.35 -4.10
N ARG A 326 -22.33 1.17 -3.65
CA ARG A 326 -22.82 0.55 -2.42
C ARG A 326 -21.78 0.74 -1.33
N SER A 327 -22.27 1.01 -0.12
CA SER A 327 -21.44 1.16 1.06
C SER A 327 -21.80 0.06 2.05
N HIS A 328 -20.81 -0.75 2.41
CA HIS A 328 -20.92 -1.89 3.33
C HIS A 328 -20.15 -1.54 4.60
N ARG A 329 -20.89 -1.36 5.68
CA ARG A 329 -20.38 -0.95 6.99
C ARG A 329 -20.31 -2.16 7.92
N PHE A 330 -19.18 -2.28 8.61
CA PHE A 330 -18.88 -3.37 9.55
C PHE A 330 -18.64 -2.78 10.95
N ASP A 331 -19.50 -3.11 11.91
CA ASP A 331 -19.53 -2.46 13.22
C ASP A 331 -18.44 -3.02 14.18
N ASP A 332 -18.11 -4.30 14.04
CA ASP A 332 -17.11 -5.03 14.82
C ASP A 332 -15.83 -5.26 14.01
N THR A 333 -15.46 -4.28 13.19
CA THR A 333 -14.29 -4.33 12.32
C THR A 333 -13.48 -3.03 12.42
N ALA A 334 -12.15 -3.17 12.48
CA ALA A 334 -11.22 -2.06 12.37
C ALA A 334 -10.80 -1.81 10.91
N HIS A 335 -9.49 -1.80 10.62
CA HIS A 335 -9.01 -1.35 9.31
C HIS A 335 -9.16 -2.40 8.20
N ASN A 336 -9.19 -3.69 8.53
CA ASN A 336 -9.18 -4.74 7.51
C ASN A 336 -10.40 -5.68 7.62
N PRO A 337 -11.46 -5.40 6.84
CA PRO A 337 -12.64 -6.25 6.80
C PRO A 337 -12.39 -7.70 6.39
N PHE A 338 -11.28 -8.04 5.73
CA PHE A 338 -11.03 -9.40 5.26
C PHE A 338 -10.40 -10.33 6.31
N VAL A 339 -10.04 -9.80 7.48
CA VAL A 339 -9.35 -10.57 8.53
C VAL A 339 -9.88 -10.32 9.95
N ASP A 340 -10.78 -9.35 10.12
CA ASP A 340 -11.34 -9.01 11.44
C ASP A 340 -12.59 -9.86 11.77
N TYR A 341 -13.30 -9.57 12.86
CA TYR A 341 -14.46 -10.37 13.30
C TYR A 341 -15.52 -10.62 12.23
N GLU A 342 -15.74 -9.67 11.32
CA GLU A 342 -16.76 -9.78 10.27
C GLU A 342 -16.18 -10.25 8.92
N SER A 343 -15.02 -10.91 8.90
CA SER A 343 -14.36 -11.36 7.67
C SER A 343 -15.19 -12.32 6.82
N GLU A 344 -15.99 -13.17 7.46
CA GLU A 344 -16.92 -14.07 6.77
C GLU A 344 -18.00 -13.27 6.04
N LEU A 345 -18.63 -12.32 6.73
CA LEU A 345 -19.65 -11.44 6.15
C LEU A 345 -19.08 -10.61 5.00
N ALA A 346 -17.88 -10.03 5.17
CA ALA A 346 -17.21 -9.28 4.12
C ALA A 346 -16.95 -10.15 2.88
N SER A 347 -16.53 -11.41 3.07
CA SER A 347 -16.28 -12.35 1.98
C SER A 347 -17.58 -12.76 1.28
N TRP A 348 -18.64 -13.03 2.04
CA TRP A 348 -19.96 -13.33 1.48
C TRP A 348 -20.50 -12.18 0.63
N ILE A 349 -20.43 -10.94 1.13
CA ILE A 349 -20.83 -9.76 0.36
C ILE A 349 -20.08 -9.71 -0.98
N VAL A 350 -18.76 -9.97 -0.96
CA VAL A 350 -17.97 -10.04 -2.20
C VAL A 350 -18.49 -11.11 -3.15
N ILE A 351 -18.72 -12.33 -2.69
CA ILE A 351 -19.24 -13.42 -3.55
C ILE A 351 -20.57 -13.02 -4.19
N TYR A 352 -21.50 -12.45 -3.41
CA TYR A 352 -22.79 -11.98 -3.94
C TYR A 352 -22.64 -10.85 -4.97
N ILE A 353 -21.67 -9.94 -4.79
CA ILE A 353 -21.36 -8.91 -5.79
C ILE A 353 -20.90 -9.57 -7.09
N LEU A 354 -19.95 -10.51 -7.00
CA LEU A 354 -19.32 -11.14 -8.16
C LEU A 354 -20.29 -12.04 -8.94
N ASN A 355 -21.23 -12.68 -8.25
CA ASN A 355 -22.29 -13.48 -8.88
C ASN A 355 -23.43 -12.64 -9.47
N GLY A 356 -23.47 -11.33 -9.20
CA GLY A 356 -24.56 -10.44 -9.64
C GLY A 356 -25.84 -10.56 -8.81
N ASP A 357 -25.78 -11.21 -7.64
CA ASP A 357 -26.92 -11.43 -6.75
C ASP A 357 -27.31 -10.16 -5.97
N LEU A 358 -26.39 -9.19 -5.87
CA LEU A 358 -26.67 -7.86 -5.32
C LEU A 358 -27.11 -6.90 -6.42
N GLU A 359 -28.38 -6.49 -6.37
CA GLU A 359 -28.97 -5.54 -7.32
C GLU A 359 -28.10 -4.27 -7.51
N TRP A 360 -27.97 -3.85 -8.78
CA TRP A 360 -27.22 -2.67 -9.20
C TRP A 360 -27.88 -1.96 -10.39
N PRO A 361 -27.97 -0.61 -10.41
CA PRO A 361 -27.59 0.33 -9.36
C PRO A 361 -28.51 0.22 -8.13
N PRO A 362 -28.11 0.72 -6.93
CA PRO A 362 -28.91 0.61 -5.72
C PRO A 362 -30.31 1.20 -5.92
N LYS A 363 -31.38 0.58 -5.37
CA LYS A 363 -32.76 1.12 -5.45
C LYS A 363 -32.87 2.58 -5.02
N SER A 364 -32.08 2.98 -4.02
CA SER A 364 -32.00 4.37 -3.53
C SER A 364 -31.47 5.36 -4.57
N TYR A 365 -30.60 4.91 -5.49
CA TYR A 365 -30.06 5.71 -6.59
C TYR A 365 -31.10 5.88 -7.71
N VAL A 366 -31.72 4.78 -8.14
CA VAL A 366 -32.79 4.81 -9.16
C VAL A 366 -33.94 5.72 -8.74
N ASN A 367 -34.34 5.64 -7.46
CA ASN A 367 -35.42 6.47 -6.92
C ASN A 367 -35.08 7.96 -6.84
N LYS A 368 -33.80 8.33 -6.71
CA LYS A 368 -33.34 9.73 -6.70
C LYS A 368 -33.09 10.29 -8.10
N HIS A 369 -32.80 9.41 -9.07
CA HIS A 369 -32.42 9.79 -10.43
C HIS A 369 -33.15 8.93 -11.48
N PRO A 370 -34.46 9.13 -11.69
CA PRO A 370 -35.27 8.29 -12.57
C PRO A 370 -34.91 8.37 -14.07
N GLN A 371 -33.99 9.26 -14.48
CA GLN A 371 -33.55 9.41 -15.88
C GLN A 371 -32.23 8.70 -16.23
N THR A 372 -31.55 8.04 -15.27
CA THR A 372 -30.32 7.30 -15.56
C THR A 372 -30.61 5.89 -16.06
N ASN A 373 -31.33 5.75 -17.18
CA ASN A 373 -31.35 4.52 -18.00
C ASN A 373 -30.12 4.50 -18.93
N VAL A 374 -28.93 4.64 -18.35
CA VAL A 374 -27.67 4.40 -19.06
C VAL A 374 -27.38 2.92 -18.85
N LEU A 375 -27.89 2.07 -19.75
CA LEU A 375 -27.42 0.71 -20.13
C LEU A 375 -28.49 -0.16 -20.82
N GLU A 376 -29.60 0.39 -21.32
CA GLU A 376 -30.42 -0.30 -22.33
C GLU A 376 -30.00 0.10 -23.75
N LYS A 377 -28.80 -0.30 -24.17
CA LYS A 377 -28.43 -0.37 -25.60
C LYS A 377 -27.42 -1.49 -25.86
N THR A 378 -27.89 -2.72 -25.76
CA THR A 378 -27.35 -3.89 -26.50
C THR A 378 -28.41 -4.99 -26.50
N ALA A 379 -29.52 -4.75 -27.20
CA ALA A 379 -30.44 -5.78 -27.69
C ALA A 379 -31.39 -5.15 -28.72
N ALA A 380 -30.90 -4.97 -29.94
CA ALA A 380 -31.70 -4.87 -31.17
C ALA A 380 -30.78 -5.16 -32.36
#